data_AF-A0A258FHY9-F1
#
_entry.id   AF-A0A258FHY9-F1
#
_cell.length_a   1.000
_cell.length_b   1.000
_cell.length_c   1.000
_cell.angle_alpha   90.00
_cell.angle_beta   90.00
_cell.angle_gamma   90.00
#
_symmetry.space_group_name_H-M   'P 1'
#
loop_
_entity.id
_entity.type
_entity.pdbx_description
1 polymer ?
#
loop_
_entity_poly.entity_id
_entity_poly.type
_entity_poly.pdbx_seq_one_letter_code
_entity_poly.pdbx_strand_id
1 'polypeptide(L)'
;TDDITNAATPTVTGTAEANSTVTLYDTDGTTVLGTAVATGGNWSITSSTLSAGVHTLTAKATDVAGNTSVASSSLAVTVDTAAPVAPSAPDLATGSDSGTSSTDDITNAATPTVTGTAEANSTVTLYDTDGTTVLGTDVATGGNWSITSSTLSAGAHTLTAKATDVAGNVSVASSSLAVTIDTAAPVAPSAPDLAAGSDSGTSSTDDITNAATPTVTGTAEANSTVTLYDTDGTTVLGTAVATGGNWSITSSALSVGAHTLTAKATDAAGNIGVASTGLAVTVDTAAPAVSAPDLDAASDDGASNSDDSTTVTTPTFTGTAEANAVVTLKEGGTTLGTAVATGGVWSIASTTLTSGAHTVTATAVDTAGNSTVSAGLTVQITSTPTPTPTPTPTPTTTPTAGADSLEGGSSDDSIAGGAGDDSMIGGAGADNLDGDAGNDTIAGGEGGDFIRGLADNDSVNGGTGSDTVNGNQGDDVVNGGAGADTVFGGQGSDYVDGGDDDDGHVNGNLGGDTVHGGAGADTVYGGQGSDSVYGDAGDDRLSGDLGNDNLFGGAGADRFAFGANSGQDWIVDFNFAEGDRIQLAPGTAYAVVSFEGQVILDLGGGNTIGLAGVGTFDPSYVTFV
;
A
#
# COMPACT_ATOMS: atom_id res chain seq x y z
N THR A 1 -62.46 10.34 -37.01
CA THR A 1 -61.30 10.96 -37.64
C THR A 1 -61.23 12.37 -37.12
N ASP A 2 -60.03 12.89 -36.93
CA ASP A 2 -59.75 14.28 -36.54
C ASP A 2 -59.80 15.24 -37.75
N ASP A 3 -59.83 14.71 -38.96
CA ASP A 3 -59.91 15.43 -40.24
C ASP A 3 -58.76 16.45 -40.41
N ILE A 4 -57.62 16.16 -39.77
CA ILE A 4 -56.33 16.84 -39.92
C ILE A 4 -55.44 15.95 -40.79
N THR A 5 -54.72 16.53 -41.75
CA THR A 5 -53.90 15.75 -42.69
C THR A 5 -52.65 16.48 -43.12
N ASN A 6 -51.55 15.74 -43.25
CA ASN A 6 -50.33 16.19 -43.90
C ASN A 6 -50.32 16.08 -45.43
N ALA A 7 -51.39 15.52 -46.01
CA ALA A 7 -51.53 15.47 -47.46
C ALA A 7 -52.06 16.80 -47.98
N ALA A 8 -51.29 17.49 -48.81
CA ALA A 8 -51.77 18.68 -49.54
C ALA A 8 -52.84 18.33 -50.59
N THR A 9 -52.98 17.06 -50.95
CA THR A 9 -54.00 16.55 -51.90
C THR A 9 -54.78 15.41 -51.25
N PRO A 10 -55.61 15.68 -50.23
CA PRO A 10 -56.37 14.63 -49.56
C PRO A 10 -57.32 13.92 -50.54
N THR A 11 -57.55 12.64 -50.28
CA THR A 11 -58.58 11.88 -51.01
C THR A 11 -59.88 11.93 -50.23
N VAL A 12 -60.91 12.51 -50.85
CA VAL A 12 -62.25 12.64 -50.28
C VAL A 12 -63.15 11.62 -50.95
N THR A 13 -63.95 10.91 -50.15
CA THR A 13 -64.88 9.89 -50.64
C THR A 13 -66.30 10.19 -50.21
N GLY A 14 -67.28 9.70 -50.96
CA GLY A 14 -68.68 9.78 -50.57
C GLY A 14 -69.59 8.96 -51.47
N THR A 15 -70.89 9.25 -51.40
CA THR A 15 -71.92 8.61 -52.23
C THR A 15 -72.66 9.64 -53.08
N ALA A 16 -73.14 9.22 -54.24
CA ALA A 16 -74.00 10.00 -55.14
C ALA A 16 -74.83 9.04 -56.02
N GLU A 17 -75.75 9.57 -56.84
CA GLU A 17 -76.47 8.76 -57.83
C GLU A 17 -75.49 8.05 -58.76
N ALA A 18 -75.70 6.76 -59.03
CA ALA A 18 -74.79 5.99 -59.88
C ALA A 18 -74.72 6.59 -61.29
N ASN A 19 -73.50 6.67 -61.83
CA ASN A 19 -73.14 7.31 -63.10
C ASN A 19 -73.28 8.85 -63.13
N SER A 20 -73.59 9.51 -62.02
CA SER A 20 -73.50 10.98 -61.92
C SER A 20 -72.04 11.44 -61.82
N THR A 21 -71.74 12.62 -62.36
CA THR A 21 -70.45 13.28 -62.19
C THR A 21 -70.48 14.11 -60.92
N VAL A 22 -69.58 13.82 -59.97
CA VAL A 22 -69.41 14.55 -58.72
C VAL A 22 -68.30 15.57 -58.89
N THR A 23 -68.56 16.82 -58.54
CA THR A 23 -67.57 17.91 -58.48
C THR A 23 -67.35 18.30 -57.02
N LEU A 24 -66.10 18.28 -56.57
CA LEU A 24 -65.68 18.71 -55.24
C LEU A 24 -65.26 20.19 -55.28
N TYR A 25 -65.71 20.96 -54.30
CA TYR A 25 -65.45 22.39 -54.17
C TYR A 25 -64.78 22.71 -52.83
N ASP A 26 -63.93 23.73 -52.82
CA ASP A 26 -63.35 24.33 -51.61
C ASP A 26 -64.36 25.26 -50.90
N THR A 27 -63.89 25.95 -49.87
CA THR A 27 -64.54 26.84 -48.92
C THR A 27 -65.37 27.95 -49.56
N ASP A 28 -64.98 28.43 -50.73
CA ASP A 28 -65.71 29.46 -51.49
C ASP A 28 -66.96 28.92 -52.20
N GLY A 29 -67.13 27.59 -52.26
CA GLY A 29 -68.19 26.90 -52.98
C GLY A 29 -68.10 27.01 -54.51
N THR A 30 -66.99 27.54 -55.05
CA THR A 30 -66.80 27.78 -56.49
C THR A 30 -65.50 27.24 -57.05
N THR A 31 -64.43 27.19 -56.27
CA THR A 31 -63.14 26.61 -56.65
C THR A 31 -63.26 25.10 -56.73
N VAL A 32 -63.12 24.56 -57.95
CA VAL A 32 -63.19 23.11 -58.20
C VAL A 32 -61.87 22.45 -57.81
N LEU A 33 -61.94 21.50 -56.88
CA LEU A 33 -60.81 20.72 -56.42
C LEU A 33 -60.63 19.41 -57.17
N GLY A 34 -61.67 18.93 -57.84
CA GLY A 34 -61.61 17.71 -58.63
C GLY A 34 -62.98 17.22 -59.05
N THR A 35 -63.01 16.23 -59.94
CA THR A 35 -64.24 15.58 -60.39
C THR A 35 -64.05 14.06 -60.48
N ALA A 36 -65.11 13.30 -60.22
CA ALA A 36 -65.13 11.86 -60.42
C ALA A 36 -66.54 11.38 -60.78
N VAL A 37 -66.65 10.25 -61.47
CA VAL A 37 -67.94 9.60 -61.73
C VAL A 37 -68.28 8.64 -60.59
N ALA A 38 -69.50 8.72 -60.06
CA ALA A 38 -69.96 7.82 -59.01
C ALA A 38 -70.21 6.41 -59.59
N THR A 39 -69.31 5.47 -59.29
CA THR A 39 -69.38 4.08 -59.78
C THR A 39 -70.04 3.20 -58.73
N GLY A 40 -71.17 2.57 -59.08
CA GLY A 40 -71.94 1.78 -58.12
C GLY A 40 -72.51 2.59 -56.94
N GLY A 41 -72.64 3.91 -57.11
CA GLY A 41 -73.12 4.83 -56.08
C GLY A 41 -72.04 5.49 -55.22
N ASN A 42 -70.77 5.08 -55.37
CA ASN A 42 -69.64 5.61 -54.58
C ASN A 42 -68.70 6.45 -55.46
N TRP A 43 -68.09 7.46 -54.87
CA TRP A 43 -67.08 8.30 -55.54
C TRP A 43 -65.86 8.53 -54.65
N SER A 44 -64.72 8.80 -55.28
CA SER A 44 -63.45 9.12 -54.65
C SER A 44 -62.76 10.20 -55.49
N ILE A 45 -62.40 11.32 -54.89
CA ILE A 45 -61.72 12.45 -55.53
C ILE A 45 -60.45 12.74 -54.73
N THR A 46 -59.28 12.54 -55.35
CA THR A 46 -58.04 13.16 -54.86
C THR A 46 -58.07 14.63 -55.27
N SER A 47 -58.03 15.53 -54.30
CA SER A 47 -58.14 16.97 -54.59
C SER A 47 -56.92 17.49 -55.35
N SER A 48 -57.08 18.62 -56.03
CA SER A 48 -55.96 19.51 -56.33
C SER A 48 -55.28 19.96 -55.04
N THR A 49 -54.06 20.49 -55.16
CA THR A 49 -53.28 20.96 -54.01
C THR A 49 -54.04 22.04 -53.24
N LEU A 50 -54.24 21.78 -51.95
CA LEU A 50 -54.75 22.70 -50.95
C LEU A 50 -53.58 23.34 -50.22
N SER A 51 -53.72 24.62 -49.85
CA SER A 51 -52.77 25.31 -48.98
C SER A 51 -52.88 24.79 -47.55
N ALA A 52 -51.88 25.08 -46.71
CA ALA A 52 -52.03 24.84 -45.27
C ALA A 52 -53.17 25.70 -44.70
N GLY A 53 -53.97 25.14 -43.80
CA GLY A 53 -55.10 25.80 -43.15
C GLY A 53 -56.39 24.98 -43.18
N VAL A 54 -57.46 25.61 -42.71
CA VAL A 54 -58.80 25.01 -42.65
C VAL A 54 -59.51 25.21 -43.98
N HIS A 55 -60.05 24.12 -44.54
CA HIS A 55 -60.86 24.07 -45.74
C HIS A 55 -62.25 23.51 -45.42
N THR A 56 -63.32 24.09 -45.97
CA THR A 56 -64.68 23.55 -45.85
C THR A 56 -65.16 23.00 -47.19
N LEU A 57 -65.00 21.69 -47.37
CA LEU A 57 -65.24 21.01 -48.63
C LEU A 57 -66.73 20.69 -48.82
N THR A 58 -67.24 20.92 -50.03
CA THR A 58 -68.60 20.52 -50.41
C THR A 58 -68.60 19.83 -51.77
N ALA A 59 -69.56 18.94 -52.01
CA ALA A 59 -69.70 18.24 -53.29
C ALA A 59 -71.07 18.49 -53.92
N LYS A 60 -71.13 18.54 -55.25
CA LYS A 60 -72.38 18.50 -56.04
C LYS A 60 -72.30 17.38 -57.06
N ALA A 61 -73.42 16.69 -57.28
CA ALA A 61 -73.54 15.67 -58.31
C ALA A 61 -74.39 16.20 -59.47
N THR A 62 -73.94 15.95 -60.70
CA THR A 62 -74.69 16.22 -61.92
C THR A 62 -75.04 14.91 -62.60
N ASP A 63 -76.34 14.62 -62.75
CA ASP A 63 -76.83 13.38 -63.37
C ASP A 63 -76.55 13.35 -64.89
N VAL A 64 -76.85 12.22 -65.53
CA VAL A 64 -76.68 12.05 -66.98
C VAL A 64 -77.58 12.95 -67.83
N ALA A 65 -78.64 13.50 -67.25
CA ALA A 65 -79.57 14.44 -67.89
C ALA A 65 -79.14 15.91 -67.71
N GLY A 66 -78.09 16.17 -66.91
CA GLY A 66 -77.56 17.50 -66.62
C GLY A 66 -78.17 18.19 -65.40
N ASN A 67 -79.03 17.53 -64.61
CA ASN A 67 -79.56 18.10 -63.38
C ASN A 67 -78.49 18.08 -62.29
N THR A 68 -78.27 19.21 -61.61
CA THR A 68 -77.27 19.32 -60.54
C THR A 68 -77.95 19.35 -59.17
N SER A 69 -77.42 18.58 -58.22
CA SER A 69 -77.89 18.55 -56.84
C SER A 69 -77.66 19.88 -56.11
N VAL A 70 -78.32 20.05 -54.96
CA VAL A 70 -77.82 20.99 -53.94
C VAL A 70 -76.44 20.53 -53.44
N ALA A 71 -75.66 21.45 -52.87
CA ALA A 71 -74.39 21.09 -52.25
C ALA A 71 -74.59 20.14 -51.07
N SER A 72 -73.63 19.24 -50.84
CA SER A 72 -73.58 18.41 -49.64
C SER A 72 -73.45 19.24 -48.37
N SER A 73 -73.58 18.60 -47.20
CA SER A 73 -73.04 19.17 -45.96
C SER A 73 -71.54 19.43 -46.10
N SER A 74 -71.04 20.47 -45.44
CA SER A 74 -69.61 20.80 -45.43
C SER A 74 -68.80 19.80 -44.62
N LEU A 75 -67.66 19.37 -45.15
CA LEU A 75 -66.62 18.65 -44.43
C LEU A 75 -65.48 19.63 -44.11
N ALA A 76 -65.22 19.89 -42.83
CA ALA A 76 -64.06 20.67 -42.43
C ALA A 76 -62.82 19.77 -42.49
N VAL A 77 -61.78 20.19 -43.21
CA VAL A 77 -60.49 19.51 -43.30
C VAL A 77 -59.41 20.53 -42.96
N THR A 78 -58.50 20.19 -42.06
CA THR A 78 -57.30 21.00 -41.81
C THR A 78 -56.13 20.36 -42.53
N VAL A 79 -55.58 21.07 -43.51
CA VAL A 79 -54.34 20.67 -44.19
C VAL A 79 -53.19 21.29 -43.42
N ASP A 80 -52.28 20.47 -42.92
CA ASP A 80 -51.07 20.92 -42.24
C ASP A 80 -49.88 20.15 -42.78
N THR A 81 -49.07 20.81 -43.61
CA THR A 81 -47.89 20.22 -44.23
C THR A 81 -46.59 20.67 -43.55
N ALA A 82 -46.67 21.37 -42.43
CA ALA A 82 -45.50 21.91 -41.74
C ALA A 82 -44.99 20.88 -40.73
N ALA A 83 -43.73 20.46 -40.88
CA ALA A 83 -43.13 19.62 -39.85
C ALA A 83 -42.92 20.42 -38.54
N PRO A 84 -43.09 19.79 -37.37
CA PRO A 84 -42.74 20.39 -36.10
C PRO A 84 -41.23 20.70 -36.06
N VAL A 85 -40.84 21.69 -35.24
CA VAL A 85 -39.42 21.94 -34.95
C VAL A 85 -38.81 20.69 -34.30
N ALA A 86 -37.52 20.44 -34.57
CA ALA A 86 -36.80 19.34 -33.91
C ALA A 86 -36.97 19.43 -32.38
N PRO A 87 -37.14 18.30 -31.68
CA PRO A 87 -37.07 18.27 -30.22
C PRO A 87 -35.77 18.89 -29.70
N SER A 88 -35.76 19.30 -28.43
CA SER A 88 -34.51 19.64 -27.75
C SER A 88 -33.54 18.47 -27.76
N ALA A 89 -32.26 18.72 -27.47
CA ALA A 89 -31.34 17.65 -27.11
C ALA A 89 -32.01 16.77 -26.03
N PRO A 90 -32.01 15.44 -26.18
CA PRO A 90 -32.38 14.53 -25.11
C PRO A 90 -31.46 14.75 -23.90
N ASP A 91 -31.98 14.49 -22.71
CA ASP A 91 -31.23 14.56 -21.45
C ASP A 91 -31.64 13.37 -20.56
N LEU A 92 -30.73 12.85 -19.74
CA LEU A 92 -31.11 11.84 -18.75
C LEU A 92 -32.03 12.45 -17.69
N ALA A 93 -33.08 11.73 -17.31
CA ALA A 93 -33.92 12.14 -16.21
C ALA A 93 -33.11 12.17 -14.91
N THR A 94 -33.50 13.04 -13.98
CA THR A 94 -32.92 13.09 -12.64
C THR A 94 -33.06 11.71 -11.97
N GLY A 95 -31.94 11.08 -11.62
CA GLY A 95 -31.86 9.73 -11.05
C GLY A 95 -31.78 8.59 -12.07
N SER A 96 -31.81 8.87 -13.38
CA SER A 96 -31.39 7.91 -14.41
C SER A 96 -29.90 7.99 -14.71
N ASP A 97 -29.25 9.14 -14.44
CA ASP A 97 -27.79 9.21 -14.35
C ASP A 97 -27.38 8.76 -12.94
N SER A 98 -26.72 7.61 -12.85
CA SER A 98 -26.48 6.89 -11.59
C SER A 98 -25.01 6.94 -11.19
N GLY A 99 -24.72 6.55 -9.96
CA GLY A 99 -23.35 6.55 -9.44
C GLY A 99 -22.97 7.87 -8.76
N THR A 100 -21.70 8.25 -8.86
CA THR A 100 -21.12 9.34 -8.06
C THR A 100 -21.37 10.73 -8.64
N SER A 101 -21.63 10.81 -9.94
CA SER A 101 -22.00 12.03 -10.64
C SER A 101 -23.43 11.87 -11.17
N SER A 102 -24.12 13.00 -11.29
CA SER A 102 -25.49 13.07 -11.83
C SER A 102 -25.53 13.92 -13.10
N THR A 103 -24.38 14.11 -13.74
CA THR A 103 -24.20 14.93 -14.95
C THR A 103 -23.12 14.39 -15.90
N ASP A 104 -22.66 13.15 -15.72
CA ASP A 104 -21.62 12.53 -16.56
C ASP A 104 -22.19 11.57 -17.60
N ASP A 105 -23.51 11.35 -17.58
CA ASP A 105 -24.24 10.50 -18.53
C ASP A 105 -23.71 9.05 -18.54
N ILE A 106 -23.30 8.55 -17.37
CA ILE A 106 -22.83 7.19 -17.15
C ILE A 106 -23.79 6.51 -16.17
N THR A 107 -24.46 5.45 -16.62
CA THR A 107 -25.52 4.83 -15.84
C THR A 107 -25.48 3.31 -15.84
N ASN A 108 -25.84 2.73 -14.69
CA ASN A 108 -26.08 1.30 -14.56
C ASN A 108 -27.52 0.87 -14.85
N ALA A 109 -28.38 1.83 -15.17
CA ALA A 109 -29.71 1.51 -15.66
C ALA A 109 -29.64 1.09 -17.13
N ALA A 110 -29.92 -0.18 -17.42
CA ALA A 110 -30.03 -0.65 -18.82
C ALA A 110 -31.27 -0.10 -19.56
N THR A 111 -32.20 0.54 -18.84
CA THR A 111 -33.40 1.20 -19.37
C THR A 111 -33.51 2.61 -18.79
N PRO A 112 -32.58 3.52 -19.12
CA PRO A 112 -32.62 4.87 -18.56
C PRO A 112 -33.88 5.60 -19.02
N THR A 113 -34.35 6.52 -18.17
CA THR A 113 -35.40 7.46 -18.56
C THR A 113 -34.76 8.71 -19.14
N VAL A 114 -35.23 9.11 -20.31
CA VAL A 114 -34.72 10.24 -21.09
C VAL A 114 -35.83 11.27 -21.23
N THR A 115 -35.48 12.54 -21.14
CA THR A 115 -36.43 13.67 -21.16
C THR A 115 -36.02 14.72 -22.17
N GLY A 116 -36.96 15.61 -22.48
CA GLY A 116 -36.69 16.79 -23.28
C GLY A 116 -37.96 17.59 -23.53
N THR A 117 -37.90 18.49 -24.51
CA THR A 117 -39.05 19.27 -24.97
C THR A 117 -39.29 19.09 -26.46
N ALA A 118 -40.54 19.25 -26.88
CA ALA A 118 -41.00 19.20 -28.26
C ALA A 118 -42.29 20.03 -28.41
N GLU A 119 -42.83 20.12 -29.63
CA GLU A 119 -44.13 20.76 -29.84
C GLU A 119 -45.24 20.05 -29.04
N ALA A 120 -46.07 20.81 -28.34
CA ALA A 120 -47.10 20.25 -27.46
C ALA A 120 -48.10 19.39 -28.26
N ASN A 121 -48.44 18.22 -27.70
CA ASN A 121 -49.27 17.18 -28.31
C ASN A 121 -48.65 16.44 -29.51
N SER A 122 -47.40 16.74 -29.89
CA SER A 122 -46.67 15.89 -30.84
C SER A 122 -46.25 14.57 -30.16
N THR A 123 -46.19 13.48 -30.94
CA THR A 123 -45.62 12.21 -30.51
C THR A 123 -44.11 12.24 -30.74
N VAL A 124 -43.33 12.09 -29.67
CA VAL A 124 -41.88 12.01 -29.69
C VAL A 124 -41.46 10.55 -29.78
N THR A 125 -40.50 10.25 -30.66
CA THR A 125 -39.87 8.93 -30.78
C THR A 125 -38.38 9.07 -30.50
N LEU A 126 -37.86 8.27 -29.57
CA LEU A 126 -36.44 8.21 -29.21
C LEU A 126 -35.75 7.10 -30.00
N TYR A 127 -34.55 7.39 -30.51
CA TYR A 127 -33.74 6.48 -31.32
C TYR A 127 -32.34 6.30 -30.73
N ASP A 128 -31.77 5.11 -30.94
CA ASP A 128 -30.36 4.81 -30.64
C ASP A 128 -29.42 5.37 -31.74
N THR A 129 -28.14 5.05 -31.60
CA THR A 129 -26.96 5.45 -32.36
C THR A 129 -27.08 5.29 -33.86
N ASP A 130 -27.84 4.30 -34.34
CA ASP A 130 -28.08 4.07 -35.77
C ASP A 130 -29.10 5.05 -36.38
N GLY A 131 -29.81 5.83 -35.55
CA GLY A 131 -30.88 6.75 -35.94
C GLY A 131 -32.16 6.08 -36.43
N THR A 132 -32.29 4.76 -36.27
CA THR A 132 -33.43 3.96 -36.76
C THR A 132 -34.03 3.00 -35.74
N THR A 133 -33.24 2.48 -34.81
CA THR A 133 -33.71 1.63 -33.72
C THR A 133 -34.50 2.47 -32.73
N VAL A 134 -35.80 2.19 -32.63
CA VAL A 134 -36.71 2.90 -31.72
C VAL A 134 -36.55 2.36 -30.30
N LEU A 135 -36.23 3.26 -29.37
CA LEU A 135 -36.10 2.97 -27.94
C LEU A 135 -37.39 3.21 -27.17
N GLY A 136 -38.28 4.04 -27.70
CA GLY A 136 -39.57 4.32 -27.09
C GLY A 136 -40.25 5.53 -27.68
N THR A 137 -41.47 5.79 -27.24
CA THR A 137 -42.29 6.92 -27.67
C THR A 137 -43.06 7.50 -26.50
N ASP A 138 -43.27 8.82 -26.51
CA ASP A 138 -44.13 9.53 -25.57
C ASP A 138 -44.82 10.71 -26.25
N VAL A 139 -45.92 11.22 -25.69
CA VAL A 139 -46.61 12.42 -26.19
C VAL A 139 -46.15 13.64 -25.38
N ALA A 140 -45.70 14.68 -26.08
CA ALA A 140 -45.20 15.91 -25.46
C ALA A 140 -46.34 16.70 -24.77
N THR A 141 -46.60 16.40 -23.50
CA THR A 141 -47.68 17.01 -22.71
C THR A 141 -47.21 18.35 -22.14
N GLY A 142 -47.86 19.44 -22.54
CA GLY A 142 -47.41 20.79 -22.17
C GLY A 142 -46.05 21.16 -22.77
N GLY A 143 -45.59 20.44 -23.79
CA GLY A 143 -44.29 20.62 -24.45
C GLY A 143 -43.15 19.78 -23.89
N ASN A 144 -43.38 19.01 -22.81
CA ASN A 144 -42.39 18.13 -22.19
C ASN A 144 -42.69 16.66 -22.50
N TRP A 145 -41.66 15.85 -22.65
CA TRP A 145 -41.78 14.40 -22.84
C TRP A 145 -40.81 13.64 -21.93
N SER A 146 -41.14 12.39 -21.62
CA SER A 146 -40.33 11.48 -20.82
C SER A 146 -40.48 10.05 -21.32
N ILE A 147 -39.38 9.46 -21.79
CA ILE A 147 -39.34 8.12 -22.36
C ILE A 147 -38.41 7.24 -21.51
N THR A 148 -38.97 6.22 -20.86
CA THR A 148 -38.16 5.08 -20.39
C THR A 148 -37.82 4.22 -21.59
N SER A 149 -36.52 4.11 -21.90
CA SER A 149 -36.04 3.38 -23.06
C SER A 149 -36.26 1.87 -22.93
N SER A 150 -36.37 1.18 -24.07
CA SER A 150 -36.12 -0.25 -24.16
C SER A 150 -34.69 -0.57 -23.73
N THR A 151 -34.44 -1.83 -23.37
CA THR A 151 -33.13 -2.26 -22.88
C THR A 151 -32.00 -1.96 -23.86
N LEU A 152 -31.02 -1.20 -23.39
CA LEU A 152 -29.76 -0.91 -24.06
C LEU A 152 -28.68 -1.88 -23.56
N SER A 153 -27.76 -2.27 -24.44
CA SER A 153 -26.60 -3.07 -24.09
C SER A 153 -25.56 -2.25 -23.33
N ALA A 154 -24.63 -2.90 -22.61
CA ALA A 154 -23.48 -2.19 -22.07
C ALA A 154 -22.63 -1.57 -23.19
N GLY A 155 -22.14 -0.36 -22.97
CA GLY A 155 -21.33 0.42 -23.90
C GLY A 155 -21.86 1.83 -24.15
N ALA A 156 -21.24 2.52 -25.10
CA ALA A 156 -21.62 3.88 -25.48
C ALA A 156 -22.78 3.89 -26.48
N HIS A 157 -23.72 4.80 -26.26
CA HIS A 157 -24.88 5.07 -27.10
C HIS A 157 -24.99 6.56 -27.43
N THR A 158 -25.55 6.88 -28.59
CA THR A 158 -25.79 8.26 -29.05
C THR A 158 -27.27 8.43 -29.37
N LEU A 159 -28.03 8.98 -28.42
CA LEU A 159 -29.49 9.05 -28.48
C LEU A 159 -29.97 10.30 -29.22
N THR A 160 -31.00 10.15 -30.06
CA THR A 160 -31.65 11.27 -30.77
C THR A 160 -33.17 11.14 -30.74
N ALA A 161 -33.90 12.25 -30.88
CA ALA A 161 -35.36 12.25 -30.88
C ALA A 161 -35.94 12.93 -32.13
N LYS A 162 -37.12 12.48 -32.57
CA LYS A 162 -37.96 13.14 -33.60
C LYS A 162 -39.36 13.33 -33.07
N ALA A 163 -40.02 14.41 -33.45
CA ALA A 163 -41.42 14.68 -33.14
C ALA A 163 -42.29 14.45 -34.39
N THR A 164 -43.48 13.88 -34.18
CA THR A 164 -44.53 13.76 -35.19
C THR A 164 -45.74 14.55 -34.71
N ASP A 165 -46.16 15.57 -35.46
CA ASP A 165 -47.34 16.37 -35.09
C ASP A 165 -48.65 15.58 -35.26
N VAL A 166 -49.78 16.23 -34.96
CA VAL A 166 -51.12 15.62 -35.07
C VAL A 166 -51.54 15.34 -36.52
N ALA A 167 -50.95 16.01 -37.51
CA ALA A 167 -51.22 15.81 -38.93
C ALA A 167 -50.37 14.67 -39.52
N GLY A 168 -49.36 14.21 -38.79
CA GLY A 168 -48.41 13.17 -39.20
C GLY A 168 -47.14 13.71 -39.85
N ASN A 169 -46.84 15.00 -39.80
CA ASN A 169 -45.53 15.51 -40.26
C ASN A 169 -44.45 15.18 -39.23
N VAL A 170 -43.27 14.77 -39.70
CA VAL A 170 -42.14 14.37 -38.85
C VAL A 170 -41.03 15.42 -38.92
N SER A 171 -40.51 15.83 -37.75
CA SER A 171 -39.39 16.76 -37.65
C SER A 171 -38.08 16.16 -38.20
N VAL A 172 -37.07 17.01 -38.37
CA VAL A 172 -35.67 16.56 -38.38
C VAL A 172 -35.28 16.03 -36.98
N ALA A 173 -34.19 15.26 -36.89
CA ALA A 173 -33.69 14.76 -35.61
C ALA A 173 -33.15 15.91 -34.73
N SER A 174 -33.26 15.74 -33.42
CA SER A 174 -32.59 16.59 -32.42
C SER A 174 -31.05 16.49 -32.53
N SER A 175 -30.33 17.34 -31.80
CA SER A 175 -28.95 17.04 -31.42
C SER A 175 -28.89 15.78 -30.55
N SER A 176 -27.73 15.14 -30.49
CA SER A 176 -27.55 13.88 -29.78
C SER A 176 -27.19 14.05 -28.29
N LEU A 177 -27.61 13.07 -27.48
CA LEU A 177 -27.10 12.81 -26.13
C LEU A 177 -26.14 11.61 -26.19
N ALA A 178 -24.91 11.77 -25.71
CA ALA A 178 -24.03 10.63 -25.50
C ALA A 178 -24.34 10.03 -24.12
N VAL A 179 -24.55 8.71 -24.05
CA VAL A 179 -24.77 8.01 -22.79
C VAL A 179 -23.94 6.73 -22.76
N THR A 180 -23.34 6.40 -21.63
CA THR A 180 -22.66 5.13 -21.42
C THR A 180 -23.49 4.26 -20.49
N ILE A 181 -23.90 3.10 -20.98
CA ILE A 181 -24.55 2.07 -20.17
C ILE A 181 -23.47 1.15 -19.62
N ASP A 182 -23.33 1.10 -18.31
CA ASP A 182 -22.39 0.19 -17.65
C ASP A 182 -23.11 -0.55 -16.53
N THR A 183 -23.42 -1.82 -16.79
CA THR A 183 -24.11 -2.70 -15.84
C THR A 183 -23.15 -3.67 -15.15
N ALA A 184 -21.84 -3.53 -15.35
CA ALA A 184 -20.85 -4.45 -14.82
C ALA A 184 -20.37 -3.97 -13.45
N ALA A 185 -20.53 -4.80 -12.41
CA ALA A 185 -19.97 -4.45 -11.11
C ALA A 185 -18.43 -4.56 -11.10
N PRO A 186 -17.73 -3.68 -10.37
CA PRO A 186 -16.29 -3.79 -10.19
C PRO A 186 -15.93 -5.09 -9.47
N VAL A 187 -14.72 -5.60 -9.73
CA VAL A 187 -14.18 -6.75 -8.99
C VAL A 187 -14.02 -6.37 -7.52
N ALA A 188 -14.10 -7.37 -6.62
CA ALA A 188 -13.87 -7.17 -5.20
C ALA A 188 -12.53 -6.43 -4.97
N PRO A 189 -12.48 -5.45 -4.05
CA PRO A 189 -11.20 -4.92 -3.57
C PRO A 189 -10.30 -6.03 -3.02
N SER A 190 -8.99 -5.78 -2.94
CA SER A 190 -8.08 -6.65 -2.20
C SER A 190 -8.51 -6.77 -0.73
N ALA A 191 -7.96 -7.76 -0.02
CA ALA A 191 -8.03 -7.75 1.44
C ALA A 191 -7.59 -6.37 1.95
N PRO A 192 -8.37 -5.71 2.83
CA PRO A 192 -7.91 -4.54 3.54
C PRO A 192 -6.66 -4.87 4.35
N ASP A 193 -5.83 -3.86 4.60
CA ASP A 193 -4.64 -3.95 5.43
C ASP A 193 -4.55 -2.73 6.35
N LEU A 194 -3.96 -2.86 7.54
CA LEU A 194 -3.64 -1.69 8.35
C LEU A 194 -2.49 -0.92 7.71
N ALA A 195 -2.58 0.40 7.66
CA ALA A 195 -1.41 1.21 7.31
C ALA A 195 -0.31 0.99 8.37
N ALA A 196 0.96 0.98 7.97
CA ALA A 196 2.09 0.72 8.86
C ALA A 196 2.15 1.62 10.12
N GLY A 197 1.61 2.84 10.07
CA GLY A 197 1.52 3.74 11.23
C GLY A 197 0.25 3.58 12.07
N SER A 198 -0.63 2.65 11.69
CA SER A 198 -1.89 2.33 12.37
C SER A 198 -1.88 0.95 13.02
N ASP A 199 -1.02 0.04 12.60
CA ASP A 199 -0.71 -1.17 13.40
C ASP A 199 0.37 -0.81 14.43
N SER A 200 0.00 -0.74 15.71
CA SER A 200 0.79 -0.07 16.73
C SER A 200 1.25 -1.03 17.81
N GLY A 201 2.37 -0.71 18.45
CA GLY A 201 2.92 -1.50 19.54
C GLY A 201 4.15 -2.28 19.12
N THR A 202 4.25 -3.52 19.59
CA THR A 202 5.49 -4.31 19.48
C THR A 202 5.64 -5.03 18.14
N SER A 203 4.55 -5.17 17.40
CA SER A 203 4.51 -5.72 16.04
C SER A 203 3.81 -4.71 15.14
N SER A 204 4.21 -4.68 13.88
CA SER A 204 3.54 -3.90 12.82
C SER A 204 2.85 -4.81 11.81
N THR A 205 2.53 -6.04 12.22
CA THR A 205 1.87 -7.06 11.39
C THR A 205 0.90 -7.96 12.16
N ASP A 206 0.60 -7.67 13.43
CA ASP A 206 -0.31 -8.49 14.23
C ASP A 206 -1.76 -7.96 14.23
N ASP A 207 -1.99 -6.85 13.53
CA ASP A 207 -3.29 -6.18 13.41
C ASP A 207 -3.89 -5.78 14.77
N ILE A 208 -3.03 -5.45 15.73
CA ILE A 208 -3.41 -4.98 17.07
C ILE A 208 -3.04 -3.51 17.19
N THR A 209 -4.02 -2.67 17.52
CA THR A 209 -3.83 -1.21 17.51
C THR A 209 -4.40 -0.51 18.72
N ASN A 210 -3.71 0.53 19.18
CA ASN A 210 -4.20 1.50 20.15
C ASN A 210 -4.90 2.70 19.52
N ALA A 211 -4.99 2.73 18.18
CA ALA A 211 -5.76 3.73 17.48
C ALA A 211 -7.23 3.32 17.46
N ALA A 212 -8.11 4.14 18.03
CA ALA A 212 -9.56 3.96 17.87
C ALA A 212 -10.05 4.28 16.44
N THR A 213 -9.23 4.96 15.63
CA THR A 213 -9.52 5.33 14.23
C THR A 213 -8.35 4.92 13.34
N PRO A 214 -8.06 3.63 13.17
CA PRO A 214 -6.93 3.19 12.35
C PRO A 214 -7.12 3.59 10.90
N THR A 215 -6.02 3.81 10.20
CA THR A 215 -5.98 3.97 8.75
C THR A 215 -5.83 2.62 8.10
N VAL A 216 -6.74 2.31 7.17
CA VAL A 216 -6.82 1.06 6.44
C VAL A 216 -6.53 1.33 4.97
N THR A 217 -5.77 0.46 4.32
CA THR A 217 -5.37 0.57 2.93
C THR A 217 -5.77 -0.67 2.14
N GLY A 218 -5.65 -0.58 0.83
CA GLY A 218 -5.82 -1.70 -0.08
C GLY A 218 -5.82 -1.25 -1.54
N THR A 219 -6.25 -2.15 -2.41
CA THR A 219 -6.41 -1.89 -3.85
C THR A 219 -7.83 -2.18 -4.30
N ALA A 220 -8.26 -1.49 -5.36
CA ALA A 220 -9.54 -1.68 -6.03
C ALA A 220 -9.43 -1.19 -7.49
N GLU A 221 -10.51 -1.31 -8.25
CA GLU A 221 -10.57 -0.75 -9.60
C GLU A 221 -10.30 0.77 -9.57
N ALA A 222 -9.43 1.25 -10.46
CA ALA A 222 -9.03 2.66 -10.47
C ALA A 222 -10.23 3.59 -10.71
N ASN A 223 -10.28 4.69 -9.96
CA ASN A 223 -11.37 5.67 -9.93
C ASN A 223 -12.71 5.17 -9.36
N SER A 224 -12.80 3.91 -8.89
CA SER A 224 -13.94 3.46 -8.10
C SER A 224 -13.94 4.12 -6.71
N THR A 225 -15.13 4.29 -6.14
CA THR A 225 -15.30 4.67 -4.73
C THR A 225 -15.32 3.42 -3.87
N VAL A 226 -14.37 3.32 -2.94
CA VAL A 226 -14.28 2.24 -1.97
C VAL A 226 -14.99 2.65 -0.69
N THR A 227 -15.83 1.77 -0.16
CA THR A 227 -16.50 1.91 1.14
C THR A 227 -16.01 0.82 2.08
N LEU A 228 -15.52 1.21 3.25
CA LEU A 228 -15.06 0.31 4.31
C LEU A 228 -16.19 0.03 5.30
N TYR A 229 -16.35 -1.22 5.71
CA TYR A 229 -17.38 -1.70 6.61
C TYR A 229 -16.78 -2.45 7.79
N ASP A 230 -17.46 -2.37 8.94
CA ASP A 230 -17.17 -3.19 10.12
C ASP A 230 -17.74 -4.62 9.97
N THR A 231 -17.56 -5.43 11.01
CA THR A 231 -17.88 -6.85 11.18
C THR A 231 -19.30 -7.24 10.80
N ASP A 232 -20.27 -6.33 10.91
CA ASP A 232 -21.67 -6.57 10.51
C ASP A 232 -21.90 -6.49 8.99
N GLY A 233 -20.90 -6.03 8.23
CA GLY A 233 -20.96 -5.83 6.77
C GLY A 233 -21.87 -4.70 6.30
N THR A 234 -22.34 -3.84 7.22
CA THR A 234 -23.32 -2.77 6.94
C THR A 234 -22.95 -1.42 7.56
N THR A 235 -22.27 -1.41 8.71
CA THR A 235 -21.78 -0.19 9.37
C THR A 235 -20.62 0.38 8.57
N VAL A 236 -20.83 1.55 7.96
CA VAL A 236 -19.81 2.24 7.17
C VAL A 236 -18.80 2.94 8.08
N LEU A 237 -17.53 2.58 7.92
CA LEU A 237 -16.41 3.17 8.63
C LEU A 237 -15.79 4.35 7.88
N GLY A 238 -15.89 4.37 6.56
CA GLY A 238 -15.40 5.46 5.74
C GLY A 238 -15.45 5.14 4.25
N THR A 239 -15.09 6.14 3.44
CA THR A 239 -15.07 6.03 1.97
C THR A 239 -13.86 6.76 1.39
N ALA A 240 -13.27 6.24 0.33
CA ALA A 240 -12.21 6.90 -0.44
C ALA A 240 -12.27 6.51 -1.93
N VAL A 241 -11.67 7.32 -2.79
CA VAL A 241 -11.51 6.98 -4.21
C VAL A 241 -10.21 6.20 -4.42
N ALA A 242 -10.26 5.11 -5.18
CA ALA A 242 -9.09 4.32 -5.54
C ALA A 242 -8.24 5.04 -6.62
N THR A 243 -7.32 5.90 -6.20
CA THR A 243 -6.48 6.70 -7.10
C THR A 243 -5.32 5.85 -7.60
N GLY A 244 -5.25 5.63 -8.92
CA GLY A 244 -4.25 4.72 -9.50
C GLY A 244 -4.43 3.25 -9.10
N GLY A 245 -5.60 2.89 -8.57
CA GLY A 245 -5.91 1.55 -8.07
C GLY A 245 -5.72 1.38 -6.55
N ASN A 246 -5.12 2.36 -5.86
CA ASN A 246 -4.86 2.30 -4.42
C ASN A 246 -5.85 3.18 -3.65
N TRP A 247 -6.27 2.73 -2.47
CA TRP A 247 -7.14 3.50 -1.57
C TRP A 247 -6.60 3.51 -0.15
N SER A 248 -6.97 4.55 0.61
CA SER A 248 -6.63 4.72 2.01
C SER A 248 -7.81 5.39 2.73
N ILE A 249 -8.27 4.78 3.82
CA ILE A 249 -9.42 5.24 4.61
C ILE A 249 -9.00 5.29 6.08
N THR A 250 -8.99 6.48 6.67
CA THR A 250 -9.03 6.61 8.14
C THR A 250 -10.45 6.30 8.60
N SER A 251 -10.60 5.22 9.37
CA SER A 251 -11.91 4.76 9.84
C SER A 251 -12.55 5.75 10.82
N SER A 252 -13.88 5.72 10.89
CA SER A 252 -14.61 6.23 12.05
C SER A 252 -14.27 5.41 13.29
N ALA A 253 -14.61 5.93 14.48
CA ALA A 253 -14.18 5.33 15.74
C ALA A 253 -14.72 3.90 15.90
N LEU A 254 -13.79 2.95 16.03
CA LEU A 254 -14.02 1.56 16.40
C LEU A 254 -14.04 1.42 17.93
N SER A 255 -14.83 0.46 18.41
CA SER A 255 -14.87 0.10 19.83
C SER A 255 -13.64 -0.72 20.22
N VAL A 256 -13.34 -0.79 21.52
CA VAL A 256 -12.33 -1.74 22.02
C VAL A 256 -12.80 -3.17 21.77
N GLY A 257 -11.91 -4.02 21.26
CA GLY A 257 -12.14 -5.43 20.96
C GLY A 257 -11.82 -5.81 19.52
N ALA A 258 -12.25 -7.01 19.12
CA ALA A 258 -12.01 -7.56 17.80
C ALA A 258 -13.05 -7.06 16.78
N HIS A 259 -12.55 -6.74 15.59
CA HIS A 259 -13.29 -6.29 14.41
C HIS A 259 -12.88 -7.11 13.18
N THR A 260 -13.78 -7.26 12.21
CA THR A 260 -13.47 -7.83 10.89
C THR A 260 -13.86 -6.84 9.80
N LEU A 261 -12.87 -6.14 9.26
CA LEU A 261 -13.07 -5.04 8.32
C LEU A 261 -13.17 -5.59 6.90
N THR A 262 -14.16 -5.12 6.13
CA THR A 262 -14.33 -5.49 4.71
C THR A 262 -14.54 -4.26 3.85
N ALA A 263 -14.19 -4.32 2.57
CA ALA A 263 -14.36 -3.21 1.63
C ALA A 263 -15.21 -3.63 0.43
N LYS A 264 -15.99 -2.68 -0.13
CA LYS A 264 -16.66 -2.81 -1.43
C LYS A 264 -16.28 -1.63 -2.32
N ALA A 265 -16.14 -1.88 -3.62
CA ALA A 265 -15.96 -0.84 -4.62
C ALA A 265 -17.28 -0.52 -5.31
N THR A 266 -17.48 0.74 -5.64
CA THR A 266 -18.57 1.26 -6.46
C THR A 266 -17.97 1.99 -7.66
N ASP A 267 -18.27 1.58 -8.88
CA ASP A 267 -17.75 2.23 -10.09
C ASP A 267 -18.44 3.58 -10.38
N ALA A 268 -18.05 4.24 -11.48
CA ALA A 268 -18.59 5.53 -11.89
C ALA A 268 -20.09 5.48 -12.18
N ALA A 269 -20.58 4.37 -12.75
CA ALA A 269 -21.99 4.15 -13.08
C ALA A 269 -22.84 3.80 -11.84
N GLY A 270 -22.20 3.52 -10.70
CA GLY A 270 -22.86 3.17 -9.45
C GLY A 270 -23.10 1.67 -9.26
N ASN A 271 -22.48 0.79 -10.05
CA ASN A 271 -22.51 -0.64 -9.74
C ASN A 271 -21.65 -0.92 -8.52
N ILE A 272 -22.16 -1.76 -7.60
CA ILE A 272 -21.47 -2.12 -6.36
C ILE A 272 -20.92 -3.54 -6.51
N GLY A 273 -19.61 -3.68 -6.34
CA GLY A 273 -18.89 -4.95 -6.32
C GLY A 273 -19.20 -5.82 -5.10
N VAL A 274 -18.75 -7.06 -5.15
CA VAL A 274 -18.78 -7.95 -3.97
C VAL A 274 -17.76 -7.48 -2.92
N ALA A 275 -17.98 -7.85 -1.66
CA ALA A 275 -17.05 -7.51 -0.58
C ALA A 275 -15.70 -8.23 -0.74
N SER A 276 -14.63 -7.58 -0.30
CA SER A 276 -13.31 -8.18 -0.10
C SER A 276 -13.36 -9.33 0.93
N THR A 277 -12.26 -10.08 1.03
CA THR A 277 -11.98 -10.85 2.25
C THR A 277 -11.80 -9.91 3.44
N GLY A 278 -12.09 -10.40 4.65
CA GLY A 278 -12.02 -9.59 5.86
C GLY A 278 -10.61 -9.49 6.46
N LEU A 279 -10.27 -8.31 6.98
CA LEU A 279 -9.10 -8.06 7.82
C LEU A 279 -9.53 -8.16 9.29
N ALA A 280 -8.92 -9.05 10.07
CA ALA A 280 -9.15 -9.11 11.50
C ALA A 280 -8.31 -8.02 12.18
N VAL A 281 -8.92 -7.13 12.95
CA VAL A 281 -8.23 -6.07 13.69
C VAL A 281 -8.66 -6.13 15.15
N THR A 282 -7.72 -5.99 16.08
CA THR A 282 -8.04 -5.82 17.51
C THR A 282 -7.70 -4.40 17.95
N VAL A 283 -8.71 -3.65 18.38
CA VAL A 283 -8.52 -2.32 18.95
C VAL A 283 -8.39 -2.44 20.47
N ASP A 284 -7.25 -2.04 21.02
CA ASP A 284 -7.00 -1.98 22.45
C ASP A 284 -6.41 -0.63 22.84
N THR A 285 -7.19 0.15 23.60
CA THR A 285 -6.81 1.50 24.05
C THR A 285 -6.52 1.57 25.55
N ALA A 286 -6.49 0.42 26.23
CA ALA A 286 -6.27 0.34 27.66
C ALA A 286 -4.77 0.34 27.94
N ALA A 287 -4.29 1.24 28.80
CA ALA A 287 -2.88 1.23 29.19
C ALA A 287 -2.58 0.05 30.14
N PRO A 288 -1.42 -0.63 29.99
CA PRO A 288 -1.07 -1.78 30.81
C PRO A 288 -0.87 -1.39 32.27
N ALA A 289 -1.20 -2.28 33.19
CA ALA A 289 -0.83 -2.13 34.60
C ALA A 289 0.66 -2.43 34.80
N VAL A 290 1.35 -1.64 35.63
CA VAL A 290 2.77 -1.85 36.01
C VAL A 290 3.01 -1.44 37.47
N SER A 291 3.73 -2.26 38.23
CA SER A 291 4.14 -1.91 39.60
C SER A 291 5.39 -1.02 39.60
N ALA A 292 5.68 -0.38 40.73
CA ALA A 292 7.02 0.18 40.95
C ALA A 292 8.08 -0.94 40.83
N PRO A 293 9.29 -0.62 40.36
CA PRO A 293 10.45 -1.50 40.49
C PRO A 293 10.69 -1.86 41.97
N ASP A 294 11.20 -3.06 42.18
CA ASP A 294 11.72 -3.55 43.45
C ASP A 294 13.17 -4.01 43.22
N LEU A 295 14.07 -3.78 44.18
CA LEU A 295 15.44 -4.26 44.07
C LEU A 295 15.46 -5.76 44.39
N ASP A 296 16.01 -6.59 43.51
CA ASP A 296 16.09 -8.03 43.76
C ASP A 296 16.91 -8.28 45.04
N ALA A 297 16.39 -9.11 45.94
CA ALA A 297 17.02 -9.39 47.23
C ALA A 297 18.44 -10.00 47.11
N ALA A 298 18.78 -10.62 45.98
CA ALA A 298 20.14 -11.09 45.69
C ALA A 298 21.08 -9.96 45.24
N SER A 299 20.52 -8.87 44.73
CA SER A 299 21.24 -7.65 44.39
C SER A 299 21.29 -6.64 45.53
N ASP A 300 20.41 -6.71 46.53
CA ASP A 300 20.47 -5.87 47.75
C ASP A 300 21.49 -6.44 48.75
N ASP A 301 22.77 -6.38 48.41
CA ASP A 301 23.90 -7.02 49.12
C ASP A 301 24.51 -6.16 50.25
N GLY A 302 23.85 -5.07 50.62
CA GLY A 302 24.25 -4.16 51.69
C GLY A 302 24.10 -4.72 53.11
N ALA A 303 23.93 -3.83 54.09
CA ALA A 303 23.76 -4.23 55.49
C ALA A 303 22.41 -4.90 55.79
N SER A 304 21.45 -4.77 54.87
CA SER A 304 20.14 -5.40 54.84
C SER A 304 19.83 -5.79 53.38
N ASN A 305 18.89 -6.72 53.18
CA ASN A 305 18.40 -7.14 51.86
C ASN A 305 16.98 -6.61 51.60
N SER A 306 16.69 -5.43 52.14
CA SER A 306 15.40 -4.76 52.02
C SER A 306 15.51 -3.25 52.29
N ASP A 307 16.70 -2.67 52.19
CA ASP A 307 16.93 -1.24 52.41
C ASP A 307 17.32 -0.49 51.13
N ASP A 308 17.22 -1.17 49.98
CA ASP A 308 17.46 -0.61 48.65
C ASP A 308 18.87 -0.01 48.53
N SER A 309 19.87 -0.64 49.15
CA SER A 309 21.25 -0.16 49.23
C SER A 309 22.24 -1.27 48.92
N THR A 310 22.93 -1.16 47.79
CA THR A 310 23.76 -2.22 47.23
C THR A 310 25.16 -1.75 46.86
N THR A 311 26.12 -2.67 46.88
CA THR A 311 27.47 -2.50 46.33
C THR A 311 27.58 -3.02 44.89
N VAL A 312 26.58 -3.78 44.42
CA VAL A 312 26.46 -4.26 43.04
C VAL A 312 26.20 -3.06 42.12
N THR A 313 27.06 -2.86 41.12
CA THR A 313 26.94 -1.75 40.17
C THR A 313 26.01 -2.05 38.99
N THR A 314 25.63 -3.31 38.78
CA THR A 314 24.61 -3.76 37.80
C THR A 314 23.45 -4.48 38.51
N PRO A 315 22.76 -3.84 39.46
CA PRO A 315 21.72 -4.51 40.24
C PRO A 315 20.57 -5.01 39.38
N THR A 316 19.96 -6.12 39.81
CA THR A 316 18.74 -6.64 39.21
C THR A 316 17.52 -6.02 39.87
N PHE A 317 16.60 -5.53 39.04
CA PHE A 317 15.31 -5.00 39.45
C PHE A 317 14.19 -5.94 39.00
N THR A 318 13.17 -6.09 39.84
CA THR A 318 12.01 -6.93 39.56
C THR A 318 10.72 -6.13 39.69
N GLY A 319 9.64 -6.68 39.16
CA GLY A 319 8.31 -6.13 39.37
C GLY A 319 7.23 -6.92 38.64
N THR A 320 6.03 -6.34 38.59
CA THR A 320 4.88 -6.88 37.86
C THR A 320 4.46 -5.94 36.75
N ALA A 321 3.97 -6.50 35.66
CA ALA A 321 3.29 -5.77 34.60
C ALA A 321 2.24 -6.68 33.96
N GLU A 322 1.42 -6.14 33.06
CA GLU A 322 0.58 -6.96 32.20
C GLU A 322 1.40 -8.02 31.46
N ALA A 323 0.87 -9.24 31.35
CA ALA A 323 1.61 -10.33 30.71
C ALA A 323 1.89 -9.98 29.24
N ASN A 324 3.11 -10.29 28.79
CA ASN A 324 3.65 -9.96 27.46
C ASN A 324 3.91 -8.46 27.20
N ALA A 325 3.64 -7.57 28.16
CA ALA A 325 4.07 -6.18 28.03
C ALA A 325 5.60 -6.10 28.02
N VAL A 326 6.16 -5.25 27.16
CA VAL A 326 7.57 -4.88 27.18
C VAL A 326 7.77 -3.85 28.28
N VAL A 327 8.68 -4.15 29.21
CA VAL A 327 9.03 -3.30 30.33
C VAL A 327 10.43 -2.75 30.12
N THR A 328 10.56 -1.43 30.08
CA THR A 328 11.84 -0.72 30.03
C THR A 328 12.12 -0.06 31.37
N LEU A 329 13.24 -0.44 32.00
CA LEU A 329 13.73 0.20 33.21
C LEU A 329 14.51 1.47 32.84
N LYS A 330 14.22 2.60 33.50
CA LYS A 330 14.83 3.89 33.20
C LYS A 330 15.26 4.65 34.43
N GLU A 331 16.35 5.40 34.32
CA GLU A 331 16.69 6.50 35.23
C GLU A 331 16.51 7.82 34.47
N GLY A 332 15.45 8.56 34.83
CA GLY A 332 15.03 9.74 34.07
C GLY A 332 14.72 9.38 32.61
N GLY A 333 15.55 9.85 31.67
CA GLY A 333 15.42 9.55 30.24
C GLY A 333 16.27 8.37 29.75
N THR A 334 17.21 7.89 30.56
CA THR A 334 18.19 6.86 30.17
C THR A 334 17.62 5.48 30.38
N THR A 335 17.69 4.61 29.36
CA THR A 335 17.32 3.20 29.48
C THR A 335 18.42 2.42 30.18
N LEU A 336 18.06 1.70 31.24
CA LEU A 336 18.95 0.83 32.00
C LEU A 336 18.83 -0.64 31.59
N GLY A 337 17.73 -1.02 30.95
CA GLY A 337 17.50 -2.37 30.45
C GLY A 337 16.03 -2.57 30.05
N THR A 338 15.74 -3.68 29.37
CA THR A 338 14.41 -4.02 28.87
C THR A 338 14.15 -5.51 29.06
N ALA A 339 12.93 -5.89 29.41
CA ALA A 339 12.48 -7.28 29.47
C ALA A 339 11.00 -7.39 29.10
N VAL A 340 10.53 -8.60 28.74
CA VAL A 340 9.11 -8.89 28.57
C VAL A 340 8.55 -9.48 29.85
N ALA A 341 7.40 -8.99 30.30
CA ALA A 341 6.72 -9.50 31.50
C ALA A 341 6.12 -10.89 31.26
N THR A 342 6.86 -11.94 31.58
CA THR A 342 6.44 -13.33 31.37
C THR A 342 5.60 -13.79 32.55
N GLY A 343 4.34 -14.17 32.32
CA GLY A 343 3.42 -14.53 33.41
C GLY A 343 3.07 -13.37 34.35
N GLY A 344 3.26 -12.13 33.89
CA GLY A 344 2.96 -10.90 34.63
C GLY A 344 4.07 -10.41 35.55
N VAL A 345 5.26 -11.02 35.50
CA VAL A 345 6.46 -10.59 36.24
C VAL A 345 7.60 -10.27 35.28
N TRP A 346 8.45 -9.33 35.65
CA TRP A 346 9.64 -8.95 34.89
C TRP A 346 10.86 -8.86 35.80
N SER A 347 12.05 -9.05 35.22
CA SER A 347 13.35 -8.97 35.89
C SER A 347 14.36 -8.38 34.92
N ILE A 348 15.08 -7.33 35.33
CA ILE A 348 16.03 -6.59 34.49
C ILE A 348 17.29 -6.32 35.30
N ALA A 349 18.44 -6.86 34.86
CA ALA A 349 19.74 -6.38 35.31
C ALA A 349 20.02 -5.01 34.67
N SER A 350 20.34 -4.00 35.46
CA SER A 350 20.64 -2.68 34.93
C SER A 350 22.00 -2.65 34.23
N THR A 351 22.17 -1.72 33.29
CA THR A 351 23.50 -1.20 32.95
C THR A 351 24.23 -0.68 34.21
N THR A 352 25.55 -0.52 34.12
CA THR A 352 26.38 -0.07 35.23
C THR A 352 25.92 1.29 35.77
N LEU A 353 25.57 1.32 37.06
CA LEU A 353 25.25 2.52 37.83
C LEU A 353 26.47 2.93 38.66
N THR A 354 26.72 4.24 38.72
CA THR A 354 27.82 4.82 39.50
C THR A 354 27.47 4.86 40.99
N SER A 355 28.43 5.17 41.86
CA SER A 355 28.10 5.33 43.28
C SER A 355 27.25 6.59 43.51
N GLY A 356 26.13 6.42 44.21
CA GLY A 356 25.20 7.50 44.50
C GLY A 356 23.76 7.04 44.60
N ALA A 357 22.85 8.01 44.68
CA ALA A 357 21.41 7.79 44.70
C ALA A 357 20.87 7.72 43.27
N HIS A 358 20.21 6.61 42.92
CA HIS A 358 19.57 6.41 41.62
C HIS A 358 18.07 6.27 41.77
N THR A 359 17.29 7.01 40.99
CA THR A 359 15.82 6.90 41.01
C THR A 359 15.34 6.30 39.71
N VAL A 360 14.88 5.04 39.79
CA VAL A 360 14.49 4.24 38.64
C VAL A 360 12.97 4.12 38.53
N THR A 361 12.46 4.10 37.31
CA THR A 361 11.05 3.83 36.97
C THR A 361 10.97 2.73 35.93
N ALA A 362 9.88 1.97 35.91
CA ALA A 362 9.56 1.04 34.84
C ALA A 362 8.51 1.66 33.91
N THR A 363 8.74 1.61 32.61
CA THR A 363 7.74 1.91 31.58
C THR A 363 7.27 0.59 30.98
N ALA A 364 5.99 0.24 31.13
CA ALA A 364 5.39 -0.89 30.46
C ALA A 364 4.69 -0.42 29.18
N VAL A 365 4.82 -1.21 28.11
CA VAL A 365 4.12 -1.04 26.84
C VAL A 365 3.44 -2.37 26.50
N ASP A 366 2.13 -2.37 26.27
CA ASP A 366 1.41 -3.58 25.88
C ASP A 366 1.60 -3.91 24.39
N THR A 367 1.00 -5.00 23.92
CA THR A 367 1.10 -5.44 22.52
C THR A 367 0.53 -4.43 21.53
N ALA A 368 -0.51 -3.68 21.93
CA ALA A 368 -1.14 -2.63 21.12
C ALA A 368 -0.37 -1.30 21.14
N GLY A 369 0.66 -1.19 21.98
CA GLY A 369 1.48 0.00 22.13
C GLY A 369 0.98 1.03 23.14
N ASN A 370 -0.04 0.74 23.95
CA ASN A 370 -0.39 1.61 25.06
C ASN A 370 0.71 1.55 26.12
N SER A 371 0.96 2.66 26.82
CA SER A 371 2.07 2.75 27.78
C SER A 371 1.67 3.35 29.13
N THR A 372 2.26 2.79 30.19
CA THR A 372 2.17 3.30 31.55
C THR A 372 3.57 3.41 32.16
N VAL A 373 3.82 4.49 32.91
CA VAL A 373 5.03 4.64 33.72
C VAL A 373 4.69 4.38 35.19
N SER A 374 5.49 3.54 35.85
CA SER A 374 5.36 3.21 37.26
C SER A 374 5.70 4.38 38.19
N ALA A 375 5.41 4.22 39.48
CA ALA A 375 6.11 5.01 40.50
C ALA A 375 7.61 4.67 40.53
N GLY A 376 8.44 5.59 41.02
CA GLY A 376 9.89 5.41 41.10
C GLY A 376 10.36 4.71 42.37
N LEU A 377 11.44 3.95 42.26
CA LEU A 377 12.22 3.39 43.36
C LEU A 377 13.55 4.14 43.46
N THR A 378 13.98 4.51 44.67
CA THR A 378 15.31 5.10 44.88
C THR A 378 16.23 4.05 45.48
N VAL A 379 17.30 3.70 44.76
CA VAL A 379 18.36 2.78 45.22
C VAL A 379 19.63 3.56 45.51
N GLN A 380 20.37 3.19 46.56
CA GLN A 380 21.71 3.71 46.83
C GLN A 380 22.77 2.71 46.37
N ILE A 381 23.65 3.14 45.46
CA ILE A 381 24.85 2.39 45.10
C ILE A 381 26.01 2.85 45.98
N THR A 382 26.42 2.01 46.92
CA THR A 382 27.57 2.26 47.79
C THR A 382 28.76 1.45 47.30
N SER A 383 29.65 2.07 46.54
CA SER A 383 31.01 1.53 46.45
C SER A 383 31.71 1.83 47.77
N THR A 384 32.09 0.83 48.56
CA THR A 384 33.15 1.07 49.54
C THR A 384 34.36 1.56 48.74
N PRO A 385 35.04 2.66 49.12
CA PRO A 385 36.32 2.95 48.51
C PRO A 385 37.18 1.72 48.74
N THR A 386 37.48 0.96 47.68
CA THR A 386 38.53 -0.04 47.73
C THR A 386 39.71 0.68 48.37
N PRO A 387 40.29 0.17 49.48
CA PRO A 387 41.45 0.81 50.07
C PRO A 387 42.43 0.97 48.92
N THR A 388 42.81 2.22 48.60
CA THR A 388 43.83 2.49 47.59
C THR A 388 44.94 1.48 47.85
N PRO A 389 45.15 0.48 46.96
CA PRO A 389 46.24 -0.45 47.16
C PRO A 389 47.46 0.44 47.20
N THR A 390 48.15 0.42 48.34
CA THR A 390 49.49 0.98 48.41
C THR A 390 50.24 0.36 47.25
N PRO A 391 50.77 1.14 46.30
CA PRO A 391 51.39 0.58 45.10
C PRO A 391 52.50 -0.36 45.56
N THR A 392 52.26 -1.65 45.35
CA THR A 392 53.30 -2.66 45.43
C THR A 392 53.98 -2.58 44.07
N PRO A 393 55.23 -2.09 43.98
CA PRO A 393 55.88 -1.92 42.69
C PRO A 393 56.09 -3.30 42.05
N THR A 394 55.37 -3.54 40.96
CA THR A 394 55.57 -4.66 40.02
C THR A 394 55.47 -4.05 38.63
N PRO A 395 56.34 -4.46 37.69
CA PRO A 395 57.10 -3.57 36.85
C PRO A 395 56.24 -2.90 35.77
N THR A 396 56.07 -1.58 35.85
CA THR A 396 55.81 -0.77 34.68
C THR A 396 57.14 -0.63 33.95
N THR A 397 57.35 -1.39 32.88
CA THR A 397 58.15 -0.88 31.77
C THR A 397 57.40 0.34 31.28
N THR A 398 57.82 1.53 31.69
CA THR A 398 57.35 2.75 31.03
C THR A 398 57.81 2.62 29.58
N PRO A 399 56.89 2.53 28.61
CA PRO A 399 57.29 2.35 27.23
C PRO A 399 58.15 3.53 26.80
N THR A 400 59.18 3.22 26.03
CA THR A 400 59.98 4.22 25.37
C THR A 400 59.25 4.69 24.11
N ALA A 401 59.86 5.60 23.35
CA ALA A 401 59.28 6.06 22.07
C ALA A 401 59.76 5.20 20.89
N GLY A 402 60.08 3.93 21.12
CA GLY A 402 60.44 2.98 20.07
C GLY A 402 60.20 1.55 20.53
N ALA A 403 60.27 0.60 19.59
CA ALA A 403 59.90 -0.81 19.76
C ALA A 403 60.21 -1.42 21.13
N ASP A 404 59.15 -1.69 21.88
CA ASP A 404 59.13 -2.28 23.21
C ASP A 404 58.56 -3.71 23.17
N SER A 405 58.86 -4.48 24.23
CA SER A 405 58.28 -5.81 24.45
C SER A 405 57.67 -5.84 25.84
N LEU A 406 56.35 -6.00 25.88
CA LEU A 406 55.51 -5.89 27.05
C LEU A 406 54.76 -7.21 27.25
N GLU A 407 54.74 -7.72 28.48
CA GLU A 407 54.11 -9.00 28.80
C GLU A 407 53.39 -8.84 30.15
N GLY A 408 52.10 -9.15 30.16
CA GLY A 408 51.30 -9.27 31.37
C GLY A 408 51.51 -10.60 32.07
N GLY A 409 50.83 -10.75 33.19
CA GLY A 409 50.92 -11.88 34.10
C GLY A 409 49.73 -12.81 33.96
N SER A 410 49.23 -13.25 35.11
CA SER A 410 48.12 -14.20 35.21
C SER A 410 46.91 -13.57 35.91
N SER A 411 46.78 -12.25 35.82
CA SER A 411 45.74 -11.43 36.39
C SER A 411 45.36 -10.35 35.38
N ASP A 412 44.17 -9.79 35.47
CA ASP A 412 43.73 -8.68 34.65
C ASP A 412 44.77 -7.54 34.60
N ASP A 413 45.40 -7.36 33.45
CA ASP A 413 46.47 -6.42 33.19
C ASP A 413 46.02 -5.26 32.31
N SER A 414 46.76 -4.16 32.38
CA SER A 414 46.55 -3.00 31.52
C SER A 414 47.89 -2.57 30.94
N ILE A 415 48.03 -2.75 29.64
CA ILE A 415 49.27 -2.59 28.89
C ILE A 415 49.05 -1.56 27.79
N ALA A 416 49.98 -0.63 27.63
CA ALA A 416 50.00 0.33 26.53
C ALA A 416 51.39 0.33 25.88
N GLY A 417 51.44 0.19 24.55
CA GLY A 417 52.67 0.17 23.73
C GLY A 417 53.32 1.54 23.63
N GLY A 418 52.53 2.58 23.38
CA GLY A 418 52.99 3.95 23.34
C GLY A 418 53.39 4.39 21.93
N ALA A 419 54.68 4.45 21.61
CA ALA A 419 55.08 4.85 20.26
C ALA A 419 56.23 3.98 19.77
N GLY A 420 56.14 3.45 18.56
CA GLY A 420 57.06 2.46 18.03
C GLY A 420 56.33 1.18 17.66
N ASP A 421 57.03 0.28 16.96
CA ASP A 421 56.47 -1.04 16.61
C ASP A 421 56.65 -1.98 17.81
N ASP A 422 55.62 -2.16 18.62
CA ASP A 422 55.66 -2.82 19.92
C ASP A 422 55.15 -4.27 19.86
N SER A 423 55.64 -5.12 20.77
CA SER A 423 55.17 -6.50 20.91
C SER A 423 54.58 -6.71 22.30
N MET A 424 53.29 -7.03 22.36
CA MET A 424 52.52 -7.10 23.60
C MET A 424 51.82 -8.45 23.76
N ILE A 425 51.83 -8.97 24.98
CA ILE A 425 51.11 -10.20 25.37
C ILE A 425 50.36 -9.90 26.68
N GLY A 426 49.05 -10.12 26.74
CA GLY A 426 48.23 -9.94 27.94
C GLY A 426 48.49 -11.03 28.97
N GLY A 427 48.43 -12.28 28.54
CA GLY A 427 48.75 -13.43 29.38
C GLY A 427 47.49 -14.17 29.77
N ALA A 428 47.17 -14.27 31.06
CA ALA A 428 45.90 -14.82 31.51
C ALA A 428 45.16 -13.81 32.39
N GLY A 429 43.86 -13.67 32.24
CA GLY A 429 43.08 -12.60 32.88
C GLY A 429 42.21 -11.89 31.86
N ALA A 430 41.37 -10.96 32.30
CA ALA A 430 40.68 -10.07 31.37
C ALA A 430 41.54 -8.81 31.19
N ASP A 431 42.27 -8.75 30.08
CA ASP A 431 43.32 -7.76 29.88
C ASP A 431 42.84 -6.59 29.01
N ASN A 432 43.45 -5.42 29.21
CA ASN A 432 43.22 -4.23 28.37
C ASN A 432 44.53 -3.81 27.71
N LEU A 433 44.64 -4.01 26.40
CA LEU A 433 45.85 -3.77 25.61
C LEU A 433 45.63 -2.69 24.55
N ASP A 434 46.50 -1.67 24.56
CA ASP A 434 46.49 -0.57 23.59
C ASP A 434 47.85 -0.49 22.87
N GLY A 435 47.88 -0.64 21.54
CA GLY A 435 49.10 -0.52 20.72
C GLY A 435 49.64 0.91 20.69
N ASP A 436 48.72 1.86 20.51
CA ASP A 436 48.94 3.29 20.34
C ASP A 436 49.45 3.65 18.94
N ALA A 437 50.75 3.90 18.74
CA ALA A 437 51.24 4.39 17.44
C ALA A 437 52.46 3.61 16.96
N GLY A 438 52.33 2.93 15.84
CA GLY A 438 53.36 2.07 15.26
C GLY A 438 52.74 0.79 14.74
N ASN A 439 53.53 -0.07 14.10
CA ASN A 439 53.01 -1.35 13.62
C ASN A 439 53.17 -2.39 14.74
N ASP A 440 52.13 -2.57 15.54
CA ASP A 440 52.20 -3.35 16.76
C ASP A 440 51.84 -4.82 16.54
N THR A 441 52.34 -5.70 17.40
CA THR A 441 51.96 -7.11 17.45
C THR A 441 51.41 -7.41 18.84
N ILE A 442 50.11 -7.66 18.93
CA ILE A 442 49.38 -7.75 20.19
C ILE A 442 48.68 -9.11 20.29
N ALA A 443 48.84 -9.79 21.43
CA ALA A 443 48.11 -11.01 21.76
C ALA A 443 47.44 -10.86 23.13
N GLY A 444 46.12 -11.07 23.23
CA GLY A 444 45.40 -11.03 24.50
C GLY A 444 45.79 -12.20 25.39
N GLY A 445 45.53 -13.41 24.94
CA GLY A 445 45.95 -14.64 25.63
C GLY A 445 44.75 -15.43 26.14
N GLU A 446 44.70 -15.75 27.43
CA GLU A 446 43.57 -16.46 28.05
C GLU A 446 42.67 -15.48 28.82
N GLY A 447 41.40 -15.37 28.45
CA GLY A 447 40.41 -14.56 29.15
C GLY A 447 39.60 -13.71 28.20
N GLY A 448 38.74 -12.83 28.73
CA GLY A 448 37.95 -11.93 27.87
C GLY A 448 38.66 -10.58 27.77
N ASP A 449 39.38 -10.38 26.68
CA ASP A 449 40.30 -9.27 26.51
C ASP A 449 39.69 -8.12 25.72
N PHE A 450 40.17 -6.91 25.99
CA PHE A 450 39.84 -5.72 25.24
C PHE A 450 41.10 -5.16 24.59
N ILE A 451 41.18 -5.24 23.27
CA ILE A 451 42.41 -4.97 22.52
C ILE A 451 42.18 -3.93 21.42
N ARG A 452 43.08 -2.94 21.35
CA ARG A 452 43.06 -1.89 20.32
C ARG A 452 44.46 -1.71 19.71
N GLY A 453 44.57 -1.85 18.39
CA GLY A 453 45.79 -1.49 17.64
C GLY A 453 46.06 0.02 17.67
N LEU A 454 45.06 0.79 17.27
CA LEU A 454 44.96 2.26 17.27
C LEU A 454 45.48 2.94 15.99
N ALA A 455 46.78 3.05 15.76
CA ALA A 455 47.30 3.78 14.61
C ALA A 455 48.49 3.08 13.95
N ASP A 456 48.49 3.12 12.62
CA ASP A 456 49.42 2.38 11.75
C ASP A 456 49.02 0.88 11.67
N ASN A 457 49.80 0.06 10.98
CA ASN A 457 49.33 -1.27 10.56
C ASN A 457 49.65 -2.33 11.62
N ASP A 458 48.62 -2.81 12.31
CA ASP A 458 48.76 -3.67 13.48
C ASP A 458 48.48 -5.15 13.18
N SER A 459 49.04 -6.03 14.01
CA SER A 459 48.74 -7.46 14.04
C SER A 459 48.19 -7.83 15.42
N VAL A 460 46.88 -8.03 15.51
CA VAL A 460 46.15 -8.18 16.76
C VAL A 460 45.46 -9.54 16.83
N ASN A 461 45.60 -10.24 17.97
CA ASN A 461 44.96 -11.52 18.23
C ASN A 461 44.33 -11.53 19.63
N GLY A 462 43.03 -11.83 19.76
CA GLY A 462 42.34 -11.93 21.05
C GLY A 462 42.84 -13.11 21.87
N GLY A 463 42.82 -14.31 21.29
CA GLY A 463 43.42 -15.50 21.88
C GLY A 463 42.37 -16.52 22.23
N THR A 464 42.10 -16.76 23.50
CA THR A 464 41.02 -17.66 23.93
C THR A 464 40.15 -16.94 24.93
N GLY A 465 38.83 -16.97 24.73
CA GLY A 465 37.87 -16.32 25.61
C GLY A 465 36.79 -15.65 24.80
N SER A 466 36.24 -14.54 25.30
CA SER A 466 35.29 -13.75 24.53
C SER A 466 35.85 -12.35 24.47
N ASP A 467 36.48 -12.05 23.35
CA ASP A 467 37.36 -10.91 23.17
C ASP A 467 36.67 -9.80 22.39
N THR A 468 37.12 -8.57 22.63
CA THR A 468 36.78 -7.42 21.79
C THR A 468 38.07 -6.87 21.20
N VAL A 469 38.23 -7.07 19.89
CA VAL A 469 39.48 -6.80 19.17
C VAL A 469 39.23 -5.76 18.08
N ASN A 470 40.05 -4.71 18.03
CA ASN A 470 39.89 -3.62 17.05
C ASN A 470 41.23 -3.14 16.49
N GLY A 471 41.43 -3.21 15.18
CA GLY A 471 42.63 -2.68 14.49
C GLY A 471 42.71 -1.15 14.57
N ASN A 472 41.60 -0.48 14.28
CA ASN A 472 41.37 0.98 14.28
C ASN A 472 41.84 1.72 13.02
N GLN A 473 43.10 2.14 12.88
CA GLN A 473 43.55 2.91 11.71
C GLN A 473 44.83 2.29 11.18
N GLY A 474 44.82 1.84 9.93
CA GLY A 474 45.94 1.10 9.35
C GLY A 474 45.39 0.01 8.47
N ASP A 475 46.25 -0.61 7.67
CA ASP A 475 45.91 -1.88 7.03
C ASP A 475 46.27 -3.00 8.01
N ASP A 476 45.29 -3.43 8.81
CA ASP A 476 45.47 -4.26 10.00
C ASP A 476 45.25 -5.75 9.72
N VAL A 477 45.84 -6.60 10.56
CA VAL A 477 45.55 -8.04 10.66
C VAL A 477 44.93 -8.31 12.02
N VAL A 478 43.64 -8.62 12.07
CA VAL A 478 42.87 -8.73 13.30
C VAL A 478 42.23 -10.12 13.38
N ASN A 479 42.49 -10.85 14.47
CA ASN A 479 41.95 -12.20 14.70
C ASN A 479 41.30 -12.26 16.10
N GLY A 480 40.05 -12.72 16.19
CA GLY A 480 39.37 -12.92 17.48
C GLY A 480 40.02 -14.04 18.28
N GLY A 481 40.10 -15.22 17.69
CA GLY A 481 40.79 -16.36 18.28
C GLY A 481 39.81 -17.48 18.54
N ALA A 482 39.71 -17.97 19.76
CA ALA A 482 38.75 -19.00 20.12
C ALA A 482 37.76 -18.50 21.15
N GLY A 483 36.48 -18.67 20.85
CA GLY A 483 35.34 -18.28 21.67
C GLY A 483 34.56 -17.15 21.02
N ALA A 484 33.45 -16.74 21.64
CA ALA A 484 32.51 -15.83 20.99
C ALA A 484 33.03 -14.39 21.08
N ASP A 485 33.53 -13.88 19.97
CA ASP A 485 34.30 -12.64 19.87
C ASP A 485 33.52 -11.51 19.20
N THR A 486 34.10 -10.31 19.29
CA THR A 486 33.68 -9.12 18.57
C THR A 486 34.90 -8.49 17.93
N VAL A 487 34.99 -8.56 16.61
CA VAL A 487 36.23 -8.26 15.87
C VAL A 487 35.99 -7.17 14.84
N PHE A 488 36.85 -6.15 14.86
CA PHE A 488 36.77 -4.98 13.98
C PHE A 488 38.10 -4.70 13.28
N GLY A 489 38.09 -4.55 11.95
CA GLY A 489 39.22 -4.05 11.16
C GLY A 489 39.51 -2.58 11.49
N GLY A 490 38.65 -1.68 10.99
CA GLY A 490 38.73 -0.26 11.32
C GLY A 490 38.76 0.61 10.08
N GLN A 491 39.83 1.37 9.88
CA GLN A 491 40.06 2.21 8.72
C GLN A 491 41.29 1.70 8.00
N GLY A 492 41.13 1.20 6.78
CA GLY A 492 42.24 0.69 5.98
C GLY A 492 41.78 -0.45 5.10
N SER A 493 42.71 -1.21 4.54
CA SER A 493 42.39 -2.47 3.86
C SER A 493 42.82 -3.61 4.77
N ASP A 494 41.88 -4.10 5.55
CA ASP A 494 42.13 -4.97 6.68
C ASP A 494 41.97 -6.45 6.32
N TYR A 495 42.69 -7.31 7.04
CA TYR A 495 42.43 -8.74 7.12
C TYR A 495 41.83 -9.04 8.49
N VAL A 496 40.54 -9.41 8.52
CA VAL A 496 39.78 -9.64 9.74
C VAL A 496 39.30 -11.08 9.78
N ASP A 497 39.47 -11.76 10.91
CA ASP A 497 39.10 -13.16 11.10
C ASP A 497 38.44 -13.34 12.49
N GLY A 498 37.21 -13.83 12.53
CA GLY A 498 36.50 -14.10 13.78
C GLY A 498 37.21 -15.19 14.59
N GLY A 499 37.46 -16.32 13.93
CA GLY A 499 38.25 -17.42 14.49
C GLY A 499 37.41 -18.69 14.68
N ASP A 500 37.47 -19.28 15.87
CA ASP A 500 36.67 -20.44 16.25
C ASP A 500 35.47 -20.01 17.12
N ASP A 501 34.35 -20.73 17.01
CA ASP A 501 33.05 -20.53 17.70
C ASP A 501 32.13 -19.46 17.06
N ASP A 502 30.91 -19.32 17.58
CA ASP A 502 29.86 -18.46 17.00
C ASP A 502 30.14 -16.97 17.30
N ASP A 503 30.59 -16.22 16.29
CA ASP A 503 30.93 -14.81 16.42
C ASP A 503 29.76 -13.89 16.09
N GLY A 504 29.33 -13.14 17.11
CA GLY A 504 28.18 -12.24 16.99
C GLY A 504 28.43 -11.01 16.13
N HIS A 505 29.69 -10.63 15.90
CA HIS A 505 30.04 -9.47 15.08
C HIS A 505 31.51 -9.47 14.61
N VAL A 506 31.72 -9.77 13.33
CA VAL A 506 33.02 -9.64 12.63
C VAL A 506 32.86 -8.60 11.52
N ASN A 507 33.66 -7.52 11.52
CA ASN A 507 33.40 -6.38 10.63
C ASN A 507 34.68 -5.67 10.13
N GLY A 508 34.82 -5.51 8.81
CA GLY A 508 35.92 -4.76 8.18
C GLY A 508 35.89 -3.26 8.45
N ASN A 509 34.69 -2.67 8.56
CA ASN A 509 34.39 -1.25 8.71
C ASN A 509 34.68 -0.38 7.47
N LEU A 510 35.82 0.30 7.36
CA LEU A 510 36.07 1.30 6.32
C LEU A 510 37.29 0.91 5.48
N GLY A 511 37.07 0.55 4.23
CA GLY A 511 38.08 0.37 3.21
C GLY A 511 37.89 -0.96 2.47
N GLY A 512 38.94 -1.50 1.87
CA GLY A 512 38.82 -2.67 0.99
C GLY A 512 39.25 -3.93 1.72
N ASP A 513 38.32 -4.58 2.39
CA ASP A 513 38.62 -5.53 3.44
C ASP A 513 38.51 -6.99 2.99
N THR A 514 39.26 -7.87 3.66
CA THR A 514 39.08 -9.33 3.60
C THR A 514 38.62 -9.80 4.96
N VAL A 515 37.37 -10.21 5.07
CA VAL A 515 36.72 -10.52 6.36
C VAL A 515 36.28 -11.98 6.36
N HIS A 516 36.71 -12.74 7.36
CA HIS A 516 36.41 -14.15 7.58
C HIS A 516 35.60 -14.31 8.87
N GLY A 517 34.46 -15.01 8.81
CA GLY A 517 33.70 -15.43 10.00
C GLY A 517 34.49 -16.47 10.77
N GLY A 518 34.91 -17.54 10.09
CA GLY A 518 35.73 -18.58 10.66
C GLY A 518 34.92 -19.86 10.86
N ALA A 519 34.97 -20.46 12.04
CA ALA A 519 34.27 -21.69 12.34
C ALA A 519 33.16 -21.46 13.36
N GLY A 520 31.93 -21.32 12.92
CA GLY A 520 30.82 -20.98 13.80
C GLY A 520 29.61 -20.55 12.97
N ALA A 521 28.51 -20.24 13.64
CA ALA A 521 27.41 -19.51 13.00
C ALA A 521 27.61 -18.01 13.19
N ASP A 522 28.25 -17.38 12.21
CA ASP A 522 28.84 -16.05 12.39
C ASP A 522 27.98 -14.94 11.78
N THR A 523 28.20 -13.72 12.26
CA THR A 523 27.64 -12.52 11.61
C THR A 523 28.76 -11.61 11.12
N VAL A 524 28.94 -11.61 9.79
CA VAL A 524 30.09 -11.03 9.10
C VAL A 524 29.68 -9.85 8.22
N TYR A 525 30.40 -8.73 8.35
CA TYR A 525 30.16 -7.49 7.61
C TYR A 525 31.43 -7.03 6.88
N GLY A 526 31.32 -6.70 5.59
CA GLY A 526 32.39 -6.07 4.81
C GLY A 526 32.61 -4.63 5.26
N GLY A 527 31.55 -3.81 5.17
CA GLY A 527 31.56 -2.43 5.64
C GLY A 527 31.43 -1.45 4.48
N GLN A 528 32.29 -0.44 4.40
CA GLN A 528 32.34 0.46 3.25
C GLN A 528 33.55 0.16 2.39
N GLY A 529 33.34 -0.26 1.15
CA GLY A 529 34.44 -0.36 0.20
C GLY A 529 34.20 -1.37 -0.91
N SER A 530 35.10 -2.32 -1.07
CA SER A 530 34.99 -3.35 -2.09
C SER A 530 35.64 -4.58 -1.51
N ASP A 531 34.81 -5.36 -0.83
CA ASP A 531 35.25 -6.28 0.19
C ASP A 531 35.19 -7.72 -0.31
N SER A 532 35.94 -8.59 0.36
CA SER A 532 35.84 -10.03 0.21
C SER A 532 35.41 -10.62 1.54
N VAL A 533 34.16 -11.03 1.64
CA VAL A 533 33.51 -11.47 2.88
C VAL A 533 33.27 -12.97 2.82
N TYR A 534 33.78 -13.71 3.79
CA TYR A 534 33.73 -15.16 3.88
C TYR A 534 33.00 -15.57 5.16
N GLY A 535 32.01 -16.45 5.05
CA GLY A 535 31.37 -17.11 6.20
C GLY A 535 32.23 -18.25 6.70
N ASP A 536 32.86 -18.98 5.77
CA ASP A 536 33.72 -20.13 6.01
C ASP A 536 32.94 -21.37 6.47
N ALA A 537 32.85 -21.69 7.76
CA ALA A 537 32.24 -22.94 8.22
C ALA A 537 31.14 -22.72 9.25
N GLY A 538 29.89 -22.83 8.83
CA GLY A 538 28.70 -22.86 9.67
C GLY A 538 27.52 -22.21 8.97
N ASP A 539 26.47 -21.87 9.73
CA ASP A 539 25.26 -21.27 9.15
C ASP A 539 25.34 -19.74 9.30
N ASP A 540 25.95 -19.08 8.33
CA ASP A 540 26.43 -17.71 8.51
C ASP A 540 25.43 -16.64 8.08
N ARG A 541 25.64 -15.42 8.57
CA ARG A 541 24.97 -14.21 8.09
C ARG A 541 26.02 -13.24 7.56
N LEU A 542 26.00 -13.00 6.25
CA LEU A 542 26.98 -12.16 5.57
C LEU A 542 26.33 -10.90 4.99
N SER A 543 27.00 -9.76 5.08
CA SER A 543 26.64 -8.52 4.40
C SER A 543 27.90 -7.85 3.83
N GLY A 544 27.89 -7.46 2.56
CA GLY A 544 28.93 -6.58 2.00
C GLY A 544 28.77 -5.13 2.47
N ASP A 545 27.57 -4.75 2.92
CA ASP A 545 27.18 -3.38 3.23
C ASP A 545 27.30 -2.42 2.04
N LEU A 546 28.12 -1.37 2.08
CA LEU A 546 28.22 -0.36 1.02
C LEU A 546 29.44 -0.65 0.15
N GLY A 547 29.26 -1.10 -1.09
CA GLY A 547 30.44 -1.41 -1.87
C GLY A 547 30.20 -2.04 -3.22
N ASN A 548 31.19 -2.76 -3.72
CA ASN A 548 30.96 -3.77 -4.75
C ASN A 548 31.71 -5.00 -4.24
N ASP A 549 30.98 -5.90 -3.61
CA ASP A 549 31.60 -6.88 -2.72
C ASP A 549 31.53 -8.29 -3.29
N ASN A 550 32.45 -9.15 -2.87
CA ASN A 550 32.40 -10.58 -3.14
C ASN A 550 32.11 -11.33 -1.84
N LEU A 551 31.00 -12.04 -1.80
CA LEU A 551 30.54 -12.81 -0.66
C LEU A 551 30.69 -14.31 -0.95
N PHE A 552 31.25 -15.03 0.01
CA PHE A 552 31.50 -16.46 -0.04
C PHE A 552 30.85 -17.10 1.19
N GLY A 553 29.80 -17.88 0.99
CA GLY A 553 29.10 -18.54 2.10
C GLY A 553 29.97 -19.59 2.77
N GLY A 554 30.65 -20.41 1.96
CA GLY A 554 31.41 -21.53 2.48
C GLY A 554 30.51 -22.74 2.75
N ALA A 555 30.60 -23.33 3.93
CA ALA A 555 29.95 -24.58 4.27
C ALA A 555 28.84 -24.39 5.30
N GLY A 556 27.58 -24.46 4.88
CA GLY A 556 26.42 -24.45 5.75
C GLY A 556 25.25 -23.73 5.11
N ALA A 557 24.19 -23.45 5.85
CA ALA A 557 23.00 -22.80 5.33
C ALA A 557 23.08 -21.28 5.52
N ASP A 558 23.69 -20.59 4.56
CA ASP A 558 24.07 -19.19 4.73
C ASP A 558 22.98 -18.19 4.38
N ARG A 559 23.06 -16.98 4.95
CA ARG A 559 22.17 -15.86 4.67
C ARG A 559 22.96 -14.65 4.21
N PHE A 560 22.84 -14.33 2.93
CA PHE A 560 23.43 -13.15 2.31
C PHE A 560 22.44 -11.98 2.38
N ALA A 561 22.74 -11.00 3.21
CA ALA A 561 21.89 -9.84 3.49
C ALA A 561 22.29 -8.64 2.62
N PHE A 562 21.29 -7.96 2.03
CA PHE A 562 21.52 -6.76 1.21
C PHE A 562 20.55 -5.63 1.57
N GLY A 563 21.12 -4.43 1.71
CA GLY A 563 20.40 -3.19 2.00
C GLY A 563 20.11 -2.33 0.75
N ALA A 564 19.37 -1.23 0.95
CA ALA A 564 19.20 -0.23 -0.09
C ALA A 564 20.54 0.51 -0.28
N ASN A 565 21.10 0.45 -1.50
CA ASN A 565 22.41 0.98 -1.90
C ASN A 565 23.63 0.09 -1.59
N SER A 566 23.47 -1.24 -1.57
CA SER A 566 24.63 -2.14 -1.38
C SER A 566 25.66 -2.06 -2.51
N GLY A 567 25.24 -1.65 -3.70
CA GLY A 567 26.08 -1.55 -4.89
C GLY A 567 25.98 -2.79 -5.78
N GLN A 568 27.08 -3.18 -6.44
CA GLN A 568 27.10 -4.32 -7.35
C GLN A 568 27.87 -5.48 -6.73
N ASP A 569 27.14 -6.36 -6.07
CA ASP A 569 27.69 -7.42 -5.24
C ASP A 569 27.64 -8.77 -5.95
N TRP A 570 28.50 -9.67 -5.54
CA TRP A 570 28.63 -11.02 -6.08
C TRP A 570 28.59 -12.05 -4.97
N ILE A 571 27.66 -13.00 -5.05
CA ILE A 571 27.73 -14.23 -4.28
C ILE A 571 28.44 -15.27 -5.15
N VAL A 572 29.56 -15.77 -4.67
CA VAL A 572 30.52 -16.51 -5.50
C VAL A 572 30.26 -18.02 -5.51
N ASP A 573 29.65 -18.56 -4.46
CA ASP A 573 29.49 -20.00 -4.24
C ASP A 573 28.07 -20.44 -3.83
N PHE A 574 27.05 -19.61 -4.09
CA PHE A 574 25.65 -19.84 -3.69
C PHE A 574 25.17 -21.28 -3.96
N ASN A 575 24.80 -22.00 -2.90
CA ASN A 575 24.48 -23.42 -2.92
C ASN A 575 23.07 -23.73 -2.38
N PHE A 576 22.14 -23.95 -3.31
CA PHE A 576 20.76 -24.34 -2.99
C PHE A 576 20.62 -25.63 -2.17
N ALA A 577 21.61 -26.53 -2.22
CA ALA A 577 21.56 -27.81 -1.53
C ALA A 577 21.95 -27.71 -0.06
N GLU A 578 22.77 -26.73 0.30
CA GLU A 578 23.20 -26.48 1.68
C GLU A 578 22.16 -25.63 2.43
N GLY A 579 21.45 -24.77 1.72
CA GLY A 579 20.27 -24.09 2.25
C GLY A 579 20.33 -22.57 2.13
N ASP A 580 21.33 -22.06 1.41
CA ASP A 580 21.65 -20.65 1.22
C ASP A 580 20.45 -19.81 0.84
N ARG A 581 20.36 -18.61 1.41
CA ARG A 581 19.27 -17.66 1.14
C ARG A 581 19.81 -16.26 0.94
N ILE A 582 19.11 -15.52 0.09
CA ILE A 582 19.30 -14.09 -0.06
C ILE A 582 18.25 -13.38 0.79
N GLN A 583 18.66 -12.48 1.65
CA GLN A 583 17.78 -11.71 2.51
C GLN A 583 17.83 -10.22 2.11
N LEU A 584 16.69 -9.69 1.69
CA LEU A 584 16.58 -8.29 1.27
C LEU A 584 15.88 -7.45 2.34
N ALA A 585 16.23 -6.17 2.43
CA ALA A 585 15.51 -5.22 3.28
C ALA A 585 14.00 -5.16 2.90
N PRO A 586 13.09 -5.03 3.87
CA PRO A 586 11.65 -5.00 3.61
C PRO A 586 11.28 -3.88 2.62
N GLY A 587 10.44 -4.23 1.64
CA GLY A 587 10.03 -3.31 0.57
C GLY A 587 10.99 -3.19 -0.61
N THR A 588 12.12 -3.92 -0.61
CA THR A 588 13.04 -3.97 -1.75
C THR A 588 12.40 -4.73 -2.92
N ALA A 589 12.10 -4.03 -4.01
CA ALA A 589 11.70 -4.68 -5.25
C ALA A 589 12.94 -5.21 -5.97
N TYR A 590 12.83 -6.40 -6.56
CA TYR A 590 13.89 -6.95 -7.41
C TYR A 590 13.33 -7.58 -8.69
N ALA A 591 14.15 -7.59 -9.73
CA ALA A 591 13.90 -8.33 -10.96
C ALA A 591 15.00 -9.35 -11.21
N VAL A 592 14.64 -10.59 -11.48
CA VAL A 592 15.60 -11.63 -11.89
C VAL A 592 15.89 -11.46 -13.38
N VAL A 593 17.14 -11.15 -13.72
CA VAL A 593 17.61 -11.03 -15.10
C VAL A 593 18.77 -11.99 -15.34
N SER A 594 18.92 -12.45 -16.58
CA SER A 594 20.05 -13.30 -16.97
C SER A 594 20.97 -12.54 -17.90
N PHE A 595 22.25 -12.47 -17.57
CA PHE A 595 23.27 -11.83 -18.39
C PHE A 595 24.45 -12.80 -18.58
N GLU A 596 24.85 -13.03 -19.84
CA GLU A 596 25.95 -13.94 -20.20
C GLU A 596 25.89 -15.36 -19.59
N GLY A 597 24.68 -15.85 -19.27
CA GLY A 597 24.47 -17.17 -18.70
C GLY A 597 24.56 -17.24 -17.16
N GLN A 598 24.64 -16.09 -16.50
CA GLN A 598 24.63 -15.93 -15.05
C GLN A 598 23.35 -15.25 -14.59
N VAL A 599 22.92 -15.54 -13.36
CA VAL A 599 21.77 -14.89 -12.73
C VAL A 599 22.20 -13.59 -12.07
N ILE A 600 21.41 -12.53 -12.30
CA ILE A 600 21.55 -11.24 -11.63
C ILE A 600 20.19 -10.85 -11.06
N LEU A 601 20.15 -10.45 -9.79
CA LEU A 601 19.00 -9.79 -9.19
C LEU A 601 19.23 -8.28 -9.29
N ASP A 602 18.44 -7.60 -10.11
CA ASP A 602 18.46 -6.14 -10.24
C ASP A 602 17.55 -5.55 -9.16
N LEU A 603 18.14 -4.82 -8.21
CA LEU A 603 17.44 -4.17 -7.09
C LEU A 603 17.01 -2.73 -7.43
N GLY A 604 17.31 -2.25 -8.65
CA GLY A 604 17.06 -0.89 -9.08
C GLY A 604 18.11 0.12 -8.61
N GLY A 605 18.11 1.30 -9.23
CA GLY A 605 19.03 2.38 -8.86
C GLY A 605 20.51 2.13 -9.19
N GLY A 606 20.82 1.05 -9.93
CA GLY A 606 22.19 0.62 -10.24
C GLY A 606 22.76 -0.44 -9.29
N ASN A 607 21.96 -0.95 -8.35
CA ASN A 607 22.36 -1.99 -7.41
C ASN A 607 21.99 -3.39 -7.94
N THR A 608 22.89 -4.36 -7.81
CA THR A 608 22.70 -5.72 -8.33
C THR A 608 23.35 -6.77 -7.45
N ILE A 609 22.74 -7.96 -7.38
CA ILE A 609 23.35 -9.15 -6.81
C ILE A 609 23.61 -10.16 -7.93
N GLY A 610 24.87 -10.39 -8.27
CA GLY A 610 25.31 -11.42 -9.19
C GLY A 610 25.48 -12.77 -8.49
N LEU A 611 25.00 -13.85 -9.09
CA LEU A 611 25.18 -15.21 -8.58
C LEU A 611 26.11 -15.98 -9.52
N ALA A 612 27.35 -16.21 -9.09
CA ALA A 612 28.35 -16.89 -9.90
C ALA A 612 27.97 -18.38 -10.07
N GLY A 613 28.09 -18.89 -11.30
CA GLY A 613 27.82 -20.31 -11.59
C GLY A 613 26.35 -20.74 -11.56
N VAL A 614 25.42 -19.85 -11.20
CA VAL A 614 23.98 -20.14 -11.15
C VAL A 614 23.32 -19.85 -12.50
N GLY A 615 22.79 -20.90 -13.14
CA GLY A 615 22.14 -20.80 -14.46
C GLY A 615 20.62 -20.55 -14.43
N THR A 616 19.96 -20.90 -13.32
CA THR A 616 18.53 -20.67 -13.08
C THR A 616 18.32 -20.43 -11.59
N PHE A 617 17.45 -19.49 -11.22
CA PHE A 617 17.21 -19.11 -9.82
C PHE A 617 15.74 -19.22 -9.46
N ASP A 618 15.46 -19.78 -8.28
CA ASP A 618 14.11 -19.89 -7.71
C ASP A 618 13.89 -18.75 -6.70
N PRO A 619 12.92 -17.83 -6.94
CA PRO A 619 12.60 -16.73 -6.03
C PRO A 619 12.28 -17.14 -4.59
N SER A 620 11.94 -18.40 -4.30
CA SER A 620 11.68 -18.85 -2.92
C SER A 620 12.91 -18.82 -2.01
N TYR A 621 14.11 -18.69 -2.58
CA TYR A 621 15.36 -18.53 -1.85
C TYR A 621 15.64 -17.07 -1.47
N VAL A 622 14.75 -16.14 -1.86
CA VAL A 622 14.77 -14.76 -1.39
C VAL A 622 13.79 -14.61 -0.24
N THR A 623 14.26 -14.11 0.89
CA THR A 623 13.46 -13.71 2.05
C THR A 623 13.56 -12.20 2.27
N PHE A 624 12.61 -11.65 3.01
CA PHE A 624 12.63 -10.26 3.45
C PHE A 624 12.74 -10.25 4.97
N VAL A 625 13.58 -9.36 5.52
CA VAL A 625 13.72 -9.15 6.98
C VAL A 625 12.43 -8.54 7.54
#